data_AF-A0AAE2JSU8-F1
#
_entry.id   AF-A0AAE2JSU8-F1
#
_cell.length_a   1.000
_cell.length_b   1.000
_cell.length_c   1.000
_cell.angle_alpha   90.00
_cell.angle_beta   90.00
_cell.angle_gamma   90.00
#
_symmetry.space_group_name_H-M   'P 1'
#
loop_
_entity.id
_entity.type
_entity.pdbx_description
1 polymer ?
#
loop_
_entity_poly.entity_id
_entity_poly.type
_entity_poly.pdbx_seq_one_letter_code
_entity_poly.pdbx_strand_id
1 'polypeptide(L)' 'MASVIVHDGETIEKALKRFQKVASSNKAEARKREYHLSKKEKRIYKQKQNRKYK' A
#
# COMPACT_ATOMS: atom_id res chain seq x y z
N MET A 1 -1.04 -6.99 10.22
CA MET A 1 -1.26 -7.80 9.00
C MET A 1 -2.59 -7.40 8.37
N ALA A 2 -2.75 -7.51 7.04
CA ALA A 2 -4.02 -7.20 6.40
C ALA A 2 -5.00 -8.38 6.59
N SER A 3 -6.11 -8.14 7.28
CA SER A 3 -7.23 -9.08 7.40
C SER A 3 -8.47 -8.45 6.77
N VAL A 4 -9.23 -9.22 6.00
CA VAL A 4 -10.52 -8.80 5.44
C VAL A 4 -11.57 -9.80 5.88
N ILE A 5 -12.69 -9.29 6.39
CA ILE A 5 -13.86 -10.10 6.72
C ILE A 5 -14.53 -10.47 5.40
N VAL A 6 -14.73 -11.77 5.19
CA VAL A 6 -15.51 -12.31 4.07
C VAL A 6 -16.97 -12.35 4.52
N HIS A 7 -17.89 -11.89 3.68
CA HIS A 7 -19.32 -11.92 3.95
C HIS A 7 -19.96 -13.13 3.27
N ASP A 8 -20.96 -13.73 3.92
CA ASP A 8 -21.72 -14.82 3.33
C ASP A 8 -22.46 -14.37 2.06
N GLY A 9 -22.43 -15.20 1.02
CA GLY A 9 -22.98 -14.89 -0.31
C GLY A 9 -22.07 -14.01 -1.19
N GLU A 10 -20.86 -13.69 -0.74
CA GLU A 10 -19.91 -12.93 -1.53
C GLU A 10 -19.06 -13.80 -2.47
N THR A 11 -18.87 -13.35 -3.71
CA THR A 11 -17.95 -14.01 -4.64
C THR A 11 -16.49 -13.81 -4.21
N ILE A 12 -15.68 -14.83 -4.42
CA ILE A 12 -14.24 -14.84 -4.09
C ILE A 12 -13.53 -13.63 -4.73
N GLU A 13 -13.86 -13.26 -5.97
CA GLU A 13 -13.27 -12.13 -6.67
C GLU A 13 -13.47 -10.79 -5.95
N LYS A 14 -14.65 -10.59 -5.36
CA LYS A 14 -15.00 -9.34 -4.67
C LYS A 14 -14.26 -9.25 -3.33
N ALA A 15 -14.15 -10.37 -2.61
CA ALA A 15 -13.32 -10.48 -1.42
C ALA A 15 -11.82 -10.23 -1.75
N LEU A 16 -11.32 -10.81 -2.85
CA LEU A 16 -9.94 -10.62 -3.32
C LEU A 16 -9.66 -9.17 -3.69
N LYS A 17 -10.58 -8.48 -4.38
CA LYS A 17 -10.44 -7.04 -4.69
C LYS A 17 -10.29 -6.20 -3.42
N ARG A 18 -11.08 -6.47 -2.38
CA ARG A 18 -10.92 -5.79 -1.08
C ARG A 18 -9.60 -6.11 -0.41
N PHE A 19 -9.20 -7.38 -0.40
CA PHE A 19 -7.93 -7.80 0.17
C PHE A 19 -6.74 -7.14 -0.53
N GLN A 20 -6.73 -7.11 -1.86
CA GLN A 20 -5.68 -6.44 -2.65
C GLN A 20 -5.61 -4.95 -2.32
N LYS A 21 -6.76 -4.26 -2.18
CA LYS A 21 -6.80 -2.85 -1.80
C LYS A 21 -6.12 -2.61 -0.44
N VAL A 22 -6.46 -3.40 0.58
CA VAL A 22 -5.86 -3.27 1.92
C VAL A 22 -4.38 -3.64 1.90
N ALA A 23 -4.01 -4.74 1.25
CA ALA A 23 -2.63 -5.23 1.17
C ALA A 23 -1.69 -4.29 0.40
N SER A 24 -2.21 -3.50 -0.54
CA SER A 24 -1.39 -2.59 -1.36
C SER A 24 -0.59 -1.58 -0.54
N SER A 25 -1.18 -1.06 0.54
CA SER A 25 -0.54 -0.12 1.47
C SER A 25 0.67 -0.75 2.19
N ASN A 26 0.49 -1.95 2.73
CA ASN A 26 1.55 -2.72 3.40
C ASN A 26 2.71 -3.06 2.45
N LYS A 27 2.41 -3.44 1.19
CA LYS A 27 3.44 -3.73 0.18
C LYS A 27 4.28 -2.50 -0.18
N ALA A 28 3.68 -1.32 -0.21
CA ALA A 28 4.39 -0.08 -0.52
C ALA A 28 5.30 0.35 0.65
N GLU A 29 4.86 0.13 1.89
CA GLU A 29 5.66 0.41 3.07
C GLU A 29 6.84 -0.55 3.24
N ALA A 30 6.62 -1.86 3.01
CA ALA A 30 7.69 -2.86 3.01
C ALA A 30 8.81 -2.50 2.02
N ARG A 31 8.46 -2.15 0.77
CA ARG A 31 9.43 -1.71 -0.24
C ARG A 31 10.21 -0.45 0.15
N LYS A 32 9.60 0.48 0.88
CA LYS A 32 10.32 1.68 1.39
C LYS A 32 11.33 1.37 2.47
N ARG A 33 11.15 0.26 3.20
CA ARG A 33 11.98 -0.16 4.33
C ARG A 33 13.00 -1.23 3.94
N GLU A 34 12.91 -1.77 2.71
CA GLU A 34 13.85 -2.74 2.14
C GLU A 34 15.30 -2.23 2.14
N TYR A 35 15.47 -0.92 1.92
CA TYR A 35 16.77 -0.26 2.02
C TYR A 35 16.67 0.99 2.90
N HIS A 36 17.74 1.30 3.61
CA HIS A 36 17.82 2.53 4.38
C HIS A 36 17.98 3.74 3.44
N LEU A 37 17.05 4.68 3.53
CA LEU A 37 17.10 5.96 2.82
C LEU A 37 17.59 7.08 3.77
N SER A 38 18.52 7.90 3.27
CA SER A 38 18.97 9.11 3.94
C SER A 38 17.84 10.15 4.10
N LYS A 39 18.01 11.13 4.99
CA LYS A 39 17.03 12.22 5.18
C LYS A 39 16.76 12.99 3.88
N LYS A 40 17.78 13.19 3.04
CA LYS A 40 17.66 13.89 1.75
C LYS A 40 16.78 13.11 0.76
N GLU A 41 16.99 11.80 0.65
CA GLU A 41 16.21 10.94 -0.24
C GLU A 41 14.76 10.82 0.21
N LYS A 42 14.51 10.71 1.52
CA LYS A 42 13.15 10.72 2.09
C LYS A 42 12.40 12.00 1.72
N ARG A 43 13.07 13.17 1.74
CA ARG A 43 12.48 14.45 1.34
C ARG A 43 12.13 14.49 -0.14
N ILE A 44 13.04 14.08 -1.02
CA ILE A 44 12.82 14.01 -2.47
C ILE A 44 11.67 13.05 -2.80
N TYR A 45 11.66 11.89 -2.15
CA TYR A 45 10.59 10.90 -2.31
C TYR A 45 9.21 11.49 -1.94
N LYS A 46 9.08 12.13 -0.77
CA LYS A 46 7.82 12.78 -0.37
C LYS A 46 7.40 13.88 -1.34
N GLN A 47 8.33 14.72 -1.79
CA GLN A 47 8.03 15.77 -2.76
C GLN A 47 7.52 15.19 -4.09
N LYS A 48 8.14 14.12 -4.60
CA LYS A 48 7.67 13.42 -5.81
C LYS A 48 6.28 12.82 -5.62
N GLN A 49 5.99 12.20 -4.48
CA GLN A 49 4.65 11.67 -4.20
C GLN A 49 3.59 12.77 -4.21
N ASN A 50 3.86 13.93 -3.58
CA ASN A 50 2.90 15.04 -3.53
C ASN A 50 2.64 15.66 -4.91
N ARG A 51 3.65 15.70 -5.79
CA ARG A 51 3.49 16.21 -7.17
C ARG A 51 2.63 15.30 -8.05
N LYS A 52 2.59 14.00 -7.77
CA LYS A 52 1.82 13.02 -8.57
C LYS A 52 0.31 13.22 -8.47
N TYR A 53 -0.17 13.91 -7.43
CA TYR A 53 -1.59 14.15 -7.16
C TYR A 53 -2.01 15.61 -7.41
N LYS A 54 -1.19 16.39 -8.12
CA LYS A 54 -1.46 17.76 -8.52
C LYS A 54 -1.68 17.80 -10.03
#